data_AF-A0A4Q3JKJ6-F1
#
_entry.id   AF-A0A4Q3JKJ6-F1
#
_cell.length_a   1.000
_cell.length_b   1.000
_cell.length_c   1.000
_cell.angle_alpha   90.00
_cell.angle_beta   90.00
_cell.angle_gamma   90.00
#
_symmetry.space_group_name_H-M   'P 1'
#
loop_
_entity.id
_entity.type
_entity.pdbx_description
1 polymer ?
#
loop_
_entity_poly.entity_id
_entity_poly.type
_entity_poly.pdbx_seq_one_letter_code
_entity_poly.pdbx_strand_id
1 'polypeptide(L)'
;AYVQAGRAVFDLHRGVYRARELSRDPLPVEKLRFRDEREAEAARLVRGVRDRQASLTPEGALRLSGKVPTRSGGECTPSLLIDGDLRIVEASCSCSHYQNFKLTRGPCEHMLALRLSHHAS
;
A
#
# COMPACT_ATOMS: atom_id res chain seq x y z
N ALA A 1 4.04 16.27 -12.93
CA ALA A 1 4.93 16.24 -11.73
C ALA A 1 4.97 17.55 -10.93
N TYR A 2 4.54 18.70 -11.46
CA TYR A 2 4.66 20.02 -10.77
C TYR A 2 3.74 20.23 -9.57
N VAL A 3 2.51 19.68 -9.59
CA VAL A 3 1.53 19.87 -8.50
C VAL A 3 1.94 19.09 -7.24
N GLN A 4 2.41 17.85 -7.37
CA GLN A 4 2.86 17.00 -6.26
C GLN A 4 4.08 17.59 -5.52
N ALA A 5 4.91 18.36 -6.23
CA ALA A 5 6.04 19.09 -5.65
C ALA A 5 5.64 20.45 -5.07
N GLY A 6 4.34 20.80 -5.05
CA GLY A 6 3.86 22.08 -4.57
C GLY A 6 4.31 23.28 -5.40
N ARG A 7 4.61 23.09 -6.70
CA ARG A 7 5.11 24.17 -7.59
C ARG A 7 4.01 24.81 -8.44
N ALA A 8 2.83 24.21 -8.49
CA ALA A 8 1.70 24.76 -9.23
C ALA A 8 0.39 24.51 -8.49
N VAL A 9 -0.50 25.50 -8.52
CA VAL A 9 -1.85 25.42 -7.98
C VAL A 9 -2.85 25.62 -9.12
N PHE A 10 -3.93 24.85 -9.12
CA PHE A 10 -5.00 25.00 -10.10
C PHE A 10 -5.99 26.07 -9.65
N ASP A 11 -6.23 27.09 -10.49
CA ASP A 11 -7.17 28.18 -10.25
C ASP A 11 -8.55 27.78 -10.78
N LEU A 12 -9.46 27.39 -9.88
CA LEU A 12 -10.82 26.95 -10.21
C LEU A 12 -11.66 28.02 -10.91
N HIS A 13 -11.39 29.30 -10.66
CA HIS A 13 -12.18 30.40 -11.22
C HIS A 13 -11.86 30.64 -12.70
N ARG A 14 -10.62 30.32 -13.11
CA ARG A 14 -10.13 30.57 -14.48
C ARG A 14 -9.82 29.29 -15.26
N GLY A 15 -9.90 28.12 -14.63
CA GLY A 15 -9.61 26.84 -15.26
C GLY A 15 -8.16 26.68 -15.72
N VAL A 16 -7.21 27.41 -15.11
CA VAL A 16 -5.79 27.41 -15.50
C VAL A 16 -4.88 26.99 -14.34
N TYR A 17 -3.74 26.39 -14.66
CA TYR A 17 -2.67 26.15 -13.69
C TYR A 17 -1.81 27.40 -13.53
N ARG A 18 -1.49 27.77 -12.28
CA ARG A 18 -0.57 28.87 -11.95
C ARG A 18 0.68 28.32 -11.28
N ALA A 19 1.85 28.79 -11.70
CA ALA A 19 3.10 28.53 -10.99
C ALA A 19 3.07 29.27 -9.64
N ARG A 20 3.14 28.52 -8.55
CA ARG A 20 3.23 29.05 -7.19
C ARG A 20 3.95 28.01 -6.34
N GLU A 21 5.12 28.36 -5.83
CA GLU A 21 5.87 27.49 -4.93
C GLU A 21 5.26 27.57 -3.52
N LEU A 22 4.80 26.43 -3.00
CA LEU A 22 4.24 26.27 -1.65
C LEU A 22 5.31 26.39 -0.56
N SER A 23 6.58 26.12 -0.87
CA SER A 23 7.71 26.21 0.06
C SER A 23 8.92 26.87 -0.62
N ARG A 24 9.78 27.53 0.18
CA ARG A 24 11.03 28.13 -0.29
C ARG A 24 12.05 27.09 -0.77
N ASP A 25 12.08 25.92 -0.13
CA ASP A 25 12.91 24.78 -0.52
C ASP A 25 12.06 23.74 -1.25
N PRO A 26 12.60 23.01 -2.26
CA PRO A 26 11.88 21.94 -2.93
C PRO A 26 11.36 20.91 -1.91
N LEU A 27 10.05 20.65 -1.92
CA LEU A 27 9.48 19.60 -1.09
C LEU A 27 10.18 18.28 -1.42
N PRO A 28 10.66 17.53 -0.40
CA PRO A 28 11.30 16.24 -0.63
C PRO A 28 10.22 15.23 -0.98
N VAL A 29 9.76 15.25 -2.23
CA VAL A 29 8.66 14.43 -2.76
C VAL A 29 8.87 12.94 -2.46
N GLU A 30 10.12 12.48 -2.47
CA GLU A 30 10.45 11.09 -2.14
C GLU A 30 10.23 10.73 -0.67
N LYS A 31 10.35 11.69 0.25
CA LYS A 31 10.01 11.50 1.67
C LYS A 31 8.50 11.60 1.92
N LEU A 32 7.75 12.23 1.01
CA LEU A 32 6.30 12.43 1.11
C LEU A 32 5.48 11.37 0.37
N ARG A 33 6.15 10.55 -0.46
CA ARG A 33 5.49 9.54 -1.29
C ARG A 33 4.83 8.43 -0.48
N PHE A 34 5.38 8.11 0.68
CA PHE A 34 4.90 7.04 1.56
C PHE A 34 4.61 7.62 2.94
N ARG A 35 3.54 7.12 3.58
CA ARG A 35 3.15 7.56 4.92
C ARG A 35 4.10 7.03 5.99
N ASP A 36 4.63 5.83 5.78
CA ASP A 36 5.62 5.20 6.65
C ASP A 36 6.56 4.24 5.87
N GLU A 37 7.57 3.72 6.57
CA GLU A 37 8.57 2.80 5.98
C GLU A 37 7.96 1.48 5.51
N ARG A 38 6.85 1.02 6.09
CA ARG A 38 6.21 -0.25 5.70
C ARG A 38 5.48 -0.11 4.40
N GLU A 39 4.84 1.03 4.16
CA GLU A 39 4.22 1.34 2.88
C GLU A 39 5.29 1.46 1.77
N ALA A 40 6.43 2.10 2.08
CA ALA A 40 7.57 2.15 1.18
C ALA A 40 8.10 0.74 0.85
N GLU A 41 8.21 -0.14 1.85
CA GLU A 41 8.65 -1.52 1.64
C GLU A 41 7.62 -2.32 0.83
N ALA A 42 6.33 -2.19 1.14
CA ALA A 42 5.26 -2.85 0.40
C ALA A 42 5.30 -2.49 -1.09
N ALA A 43 5.56 -1.22 -1.42
CA ALA A 43 5.71 -0.76 -2.80
C ALA A 43 6.92 -1.37 -3.51
N ARG A 44 8.00 -1.72 -2.79
CA ARG A 44 9.13 -2.48 -3.35
C ARG A 44 8.76 -3.95 -3.60
N LEU A 45 8.04 -4.56 -2.66
CA LEU A 45 7.69 -5.97 -2.70
C LEU A 45 6.58 -6.31 -3.71
N VAL A 46 5.75 -5.33 -4.10
CA VAL A 46 4.56 -5.55 -4.95
C VAL A 46 4.84 -6.30 -6.26
N ARG A 47 6.02 -6.07 -6.87
CA ARG A 47 6.41 -6.71 -8.14
C ARG A 47 6.81 -8.17 -7.98
N GLY A 48 7.15 -8.58 -6.76
CA GLY A 48 7.59 -9.93 -6.43
C GLY A 48 6.47 -10.84 -5.93
N VAL A 49 5.23 -10.34 -5.81
CA VAL A 49 4.10 -11.15 -5.33
C VAL A 49 3.81 -12.28 -6.32
N ARG A 50 3.72 -13.51 -5.81
CA ARG A 50 3.43 -14.74 -6.58
C ARG A 50 2.22 -15.48 -6.01
N ASP A 51 1.73 -16.45 -6.77
CA ASP A 51 0.65 -17.37 -6.38
C ASP A 51 -0.57 -16.64 -5.82
N ARG A 52 -0.88 -15.46 -6.37
CA ARG A 52 -1.96 -14.62 -5.87
C ARG A 52 -3.31 -15.26 -6.18
N GLN A 53 -4.12 -15.42 -5.16
CA GLN A 53 -5.50 -15.88 -5.26
C GLN A 53 -6.42 -14.80 -4.71
N ALA A 54 -7.54 -14.61 -5.40
CA ALA A 54 -8.61 -13.72 -4.99
C ALA A 54 -9.94 -14.45 -5.17
N SER A 55 -10.78 -14.43 -4.13
CA SER A 55 -12.12 -14.98 -4.18
C SER A 55 -13.09 -14.16 -3.33
N LEU A 56 -14.36 -14.18 -3.69
CA LEU A 56 -15.42 -13.58 -2.89
C LEU A 56 -16.04 -14.67 -2.00
N THR A 57 -16.32 -14.34 -0.74
CA THR A 57 -17.11 -15.20 0.14
C THR A 57 -18.61 -15.05 -0.20
N PRO A 58 -19.47 -15.98 0.25
CA PRO A 58 -20.92 -15.85 0.08
C PRO A 58 -21.50 -14.52 0.63
N GLU A 59 -20.85 -13.96 1.64
CA GLU A 59 -21.21 -12.70 2.30
C GLU A 59 -20.65 -11.46 1.56
N GLY A 60 -19.95 -11.66 0.43
CA GLY A 60 -19.38 -10.59 -0.39
C GLY A 60 -18.02 -10.06 0.08
N ALA A 61 -17.38 -10.70 1.07
CA ALA A 61 -16.05 -10.32 1.50
C ALA A 61 -14.99 -10.85 0.51
N LEU A 62 -13.95 -10.05 0.25
CA LEU A 62 -12.82 -10.41 -0.61
C LEU A 62 -11.75 -11.13 0.20
N ARG A 63 -11.52 -12.41 -0.11
CA ARG A 63 -10.40 -13.19 0.39
C ARG A 63 -9.22 -13.07 -0.58
N LEU A 64 -8.08 -12.63 -0.07
CA LEU A 64 -6.81 -12.54 -0.80
C LEU A 64 -5.77 -13.42 -0.13
N SER A 65 -5.00 -14.15 -0.92
CA SER A 65 -3.81 -14.86 -0.44
C SER A 65 -2.71 -14.83 -1.50
N GLY A 66 -1.47 -15.06 -1.08
CA GLY A 66 -0.35 -15.18 -2.02
C GLY A 66 0.96 -15.41 -1.30
N LYS A 67 2.05 -15.41 -2.08
CA LYS A 67 3.43 -15.47 -1.59
C LYS A 67 4.13 -14.16 -1.88
N VAL A 68 4.82 -13.62 -0.89
CA VAL A 68 5.54 -12.34 -0.98
C VAL A 68 6.98 -12.56 -0.56
N PRO A 69 7.98 -12.20 -1.38
CA PRO A 69 9.38 -12.37 -1.03
C PRO A 69 9.74 -11.52 0.19
N THR A 70 10.72 -11.98 0.97
CA THR A 70 11.26 -11.25 2.12
C THR A 70 12.67 -10.73 1.82
N ARG A 71 13.12 -9.68 2.52
CA ARG A 71 14.50 -9.18 2.37
C ARG A 71 15.57 -10.16 2.85
N SER A 72 15.24 -11.03 3.81
CA SER A 72 16.16 -11.99 4.41
C SER A 72 16.41 -13.23 3.54
N GLY A 73 15.76 -13.31 2.37
CA GLY A 73 15.68 -14.54 1.59
C GLY A 73 14.55 -15.42 2.14
N GLY A 74 13.70 -15.91 1.23
CA GLY A 74 12.49 -16.66 1.55
C GLY A 74 11.22 -15.95 1.12
N GLU A 75 10.08 -16.55 1.45
CA GLU A 75 8.75 -16.05 1.11
C GLU A 75 7.84 -16.10 2.34
N CYS A 76 7.03 -15.05 2.50
CA CYS A 76 5.93 -15.00 3.44
C CYS A 76 4.62 -15.31 2.75
N THR A 77 3.67 -15.87 3.50
CA THR A 77 2.34 -16.25 3.02
C THR A 77 1.25 -15.39 3.67
N PRO A 78 1.08 -14.12 3.24
CA PRO A 78 -0.03 -13.32 3.72
C PRO A 78 -1.38 -13.83 3.20
N SER A 79 -2.38 -13.76 4.07
CA SER A 79 -3.79 -14.00 3.77
C SER A 79 -4.62 -12.89 4.41
N LEU A 80 -5.62 -12.38 3.70
CA LEU A 80 -6.49 -11.28 4.10
C LEU A 80 -7.95 -11.64 3.79
N LEU A 81 -8.86 -11.30 4.68
CA LEU A 81 -10.29 -11.18 4.39
C LEU A 81 -10.67 -9.71 4.53
N ILE A 82 -11.20 -9.15 3.45
CA ILE A 82 -11.55 -7.74 3.34
C ILE A 82 -13.07 -7.63 3.17
N ASP A 83 -13.75 -6.90 4.03
CA ASP A 83 -15.19 -6.69 3.93
C ASP A 83 -15.58 -5.66 2.84
N GLY A 84 -16.88 -5.45 2.67
CA GLY A 84 -17.42 -4.48 1.70
C GLY A 84 -17.01 -3.02 1.97
N ASP A 85 -16.61 -2.71 3.21
CA ASP A 85 -16.10 -1.39 3.62
C ASP A 85 -14.57 -1.27 3.43
N LEU A 86 -13.97 -2.23 2.73
CA LEU A 86 -12.53 -2.31 2.45
C LEU A 86 -11.65 -2.44 3.71
N ARG A 87 -12.23 -2.91 4.82
CA ARG A 87 -11.53 -3.15 6.08
C ARG A 87 -11.03 -4.58 6.12
N ILE A 88 -9.85 -4.77 6.72
CA ILE A 88 -9.31 -6.11 6.98
C ILE A 88 -10.02 -6.66 8.22
N VAL A 89 -10.87 -7.68 8.04
CA VAL A 89 -11.63 -8.33 9.12
C VAL A 89 -10.94 -9.59 9.63
N GLU A 90 -10.19 -10.28 8.76
CA GLU A 90 -9.28 -11.35 9.14
C GLU A 90 -7.96 -11.19 8.39
N ALA A 91 -6.85 -11.59 9.03
CA ALA A 91 -5.56 -11.63 8.37
C ALA A 91 -4.64 -12.65 9.01
N SER A 92 -3.70 -13.19 8.25
CA SER A 92 -2.56 -13.94 8.73
C SER A 92 -1.33 -13.70 7.88
N CYS A 93 -0.14 -13.77 8.47
CA CYS A 93 1.12 -13.74 7.72
C CYS A 93 2.19 -14.48 8.52
N SER A 94 3.13 -15.14 7.84
CA SER A 94 4.23 -15.86 8.46
C SER A 94 5.40 -14.97 8.91
N CYS A 95 5.32 -13.64 8.78
CA CYS A 95 6.43 -12.74 9.14
C CYS A 95 6.46 -12.44 10.66
N SER A 96 7.64 -12.07 11.17
CA SER A 96 7.84 -11.73 12.58
C SER A 96 6.97 -10.55 13.04
N HIS A 97 6.76 -9.53 12.20
CA HIS A 97 5.91 -8.38 12.53
C HIS A 97 4.49 -8.82 12.90
N TYR A 98 3.87 -9.64 12.05
CA TYR A 98 2.52 -10.14 12.31
C TYR A 98 2.50 -11.12 13.48
N GLN A 99 3.52 -11.97 13.64
CA GLN A 99 3.59 -12.89 14.79
C GLN A 99 3.61 -12.12 16.13
N ASN A 100 4.35 -11.01 16.20
CA ASN A 100 4.50 -10.21 17.42
C ASN A 100 3.33 -9.25 17.65
N PHE A 101 2.81 -8.60 16.61
CA PHE A 101 1.85 -7.49 16.75
C PHE A 101 0.46 -7.79 16.18
N LYS A 102 0.29 -8.86 15.41
CA LYS A 102 -0.93 -9.13 14.63
C LYS A 102 -1.31 -7.88 13.82
N LEU A 103 -2.53 -7.36 13.99
CA LEU A 103 -3.00 -6.13 13.38
C LEU A 103 -3.00 -4.92 14.34
N THR A 104 -2.56 -5.08 15.60
CA THR A 104 -2.60 -4.00 16.61
C THR A 104 -1.73 -2.80 16.25
N ARG A 105 -0.66 -3.03 15.48
CA ARG A 105 0.20 -1.98 14.90
C ARG A 105 -0.08 -1.76 13.41
N GLY A 106 -1.19 -2.28 12.89
CA GLY A 106 -1.53 -2.28 11.48
C GLY A 106 -0.96 -3.48 10.71
N PRO A 107 -1.31 -3.61 9.42
CA PRO A 107 -0.84 -4.69 8.55
C PRO A 107 0.68 -4.58 8.29
N CYS A 108 1.34 -5.72 8.10
CA CYS A 108 2.74 -5.74 7.69
C CYS A 108 2.90 -5.37 6.20
N GLU A 109 4.12 -5.05 5.81
CA GLU A 109 4.55 -4.76 4.45
C GLU A 109 4.12 -5.84 3.44
N HIS A 110 4.11 -7.12 3.84
CA HIS A 110 3.71 -8.22 2.97
C HIS A 110 2.21 -8.21 2.67
N MET A 111 1.37 -7.93 3.68
CA MET A 111 -0.08 -7.79 3.51
C MET A 111 -0.41 -6.59 2.63
N LEU A 112 0.28 -5.47 2.85
CA LEU A 112 0.15 -4.27 2.03
C LEU A 112 0.57 -4.54 0.57
N ALA A 113 1.69 -5.23 0.35
CA ALA A 113 2.15 -5.61 -0.98
C ALA A 113 1.16 -6.52 -1.71
N LEU A 114 0.62 -7.53 -1.02
CA LEU A 114 -0.41 -8.41 -1.59
C LEU A 114 -1.63 -7.60 -2.05
N ARG A 115 -2.14 -6.71 -1.19
CA ARG A 115 -3.29 -5.85 -1.49
C ARG A 115 -3.00 -4.91 -2.67
N LEU A 116 -1.85 -4.23 -2.67
CA LEU A 116 -1.43 -3.37 -3.78
C LEU A 116 -1.32 -4.14 -5.10
N SER A 117 -0.78 -5.37 -5.06
CA SER A 117 -0.64 -6.19 -6.26
C SER A 117 -2.00 -6.50 -6.88
N HIS A 118 -3.01 -6.80 -6.06
CA HIS A 118 -4.38 -7.09 -6.51
C HIS A 118 -5.02 -5.89 -7.20
N HIS A 119 -4.80 -4.66 -6.70
CA HIS A 119 -5.33 -3.44 -7.32
C HIS A 119 -4.62 -3.06 -8.63
N ALA A 120 -3.40 -3.52 -8.85
CA ALA A 120 -2.60 -3.21 -10.04
C ALA A 120 -2.86 -4.17 -11.22
N SER A 121 -3.75 -5.14 -11.07
CA SER A 121 -4.11 -6.15 -12.08
C SER A 121 -5.51 -5.92 -12.61
#